data_AF-A0A382L481-F1
#
_entry.id   AF-A0A382L481-F1
#
_cell.length_a   1.000
_cell.length_b   1.000
_cell.length_c   1.000
_cell.angle_alpha   90.00
_cell.angle_beta   90.00
_cell.angle_gamma   90.00
#
_symmetry.space_group_name_H-M   'P 1'
#
loop_
_entity.id
_entity.type
_entity.pdbx_description
1 polymer ?
#
loop_
_entity_poly.entity_id
_entity_poly.type
_entity_poly.pdbx_seq_one_letter_code
_entity_poly.pdbx_strand_id
1 'polypeptide(L)'
;MQTIRTTKRLILLFFIFSLLSCTNLSENENKFSYFSEQFADLKILRYQIPGFDELSLDQKKLVYYLSQAGLAGRDIMYDQNYRHNLKIRK
;
A
#
# COMPACT_ATOMS: atom_id res chain seq x y z
N MET A 1 -18.77 55.89 -18.84
CA MET A 1 -17.81 55.41 -17.82
C MET A 1 -18.32 54.23 -16.96
N GLN A 2 -19.54 53.71 -17.18
CA GLN A 2 -20.09 52.57 -16.42
C GLN A 2 -19.79 51.21 -17.07
N THR A 3 -19.70 51.15 -18.40
CA THR A 3 -19.41 49.95 -19.20
C THR A 3 -18.02 49.36 -18.95
N ILE A 4 -17.01 50.19 -18.65
CA ILE A 4 -15.64 49.74 -18.33
C ILE A 4 -15.56 49.13 -16.92
N ARG A 5 -16.39 49.58 -15.98
CA ARG A 5 -16.46 49.02 -14.63
C ARG A 5 -17.18 47.67 -14.62
N THR A 6 -18.21 47.50 -15.46
CA THR A 6 -18.92 46.22 -15.58
C THR A 6 -18.10 45.18 -16.32
N THR A 7 -17.37 45.53 -17.38
CA THR A 7 -16.46 44.59 -18.07
C THR A 7 -15.29 44.17 -17.19
N LYS A 8 -14.71 45.07 -16.37
CA LYS A 8 -13.68 44.69 -15.38
C LYS A 8 -14.20 43.73 -14.32
N ARG A 9 -15.44 43.91 -13.82
CA ARG A 9 -16.06 42.96 -12.88
C ARG A 9 -16.37 41.61 -13.53
N LEU A 10 -16.79 41.61 -14.80
CA LEU A 10 -17.07 40.39 -15.56
C LEU A 10 -15.78 39.61 -15.89
N ILE A 11 -14.70 40.31 -16.23
CA ILE A 11 -13.36 39.72 -16.44
C ILE A 11 -12.82 39.15 -15.11
N LEU A 12 -12.99 39.87 -13.99
CA LEU A 12 -12.59 39.40 -12.66
C LEU A 12 -13.36 38.13 -12.24
N LEU A 13 -14.66 38.05 -12.55
CA LEU A 13 -15.49 36.86 -12.30
C LEU A 13 -15.09 35.65 -13.18
N PHE A 14 -14.69 35.89 -14.42
CA PHE A 14 -14.19 34.83 -15.31
C PHE A 14 -12.84 34.26 -14.84
N PHE A 15 -11.96 35.10 -14.29
CA PHE A 15 -10.66 34.71 -13.72
C PHE A 15 -10.79 33.87 -12.44
N ILE A 16 -11.84 34.08 -11.66
CA ILE A 16 -12.14 33.28 -10.45
C ILE A 16 -12.67 31.89 -10.85
N PHE A 17 -13.45 31.79 -11.93
CA PHE A 17 -13.97 30.52 -12.43
C PHE A 17 -12.87 29.60 -12.99
N SER A 18 -11.81 30.16 -13.58
CA SER A 18 -10.65 29.36 -14.05
C SER A 18 -9.80 28.78 -12.91
N LEU A 19 -9.81 29.39 -11.72
CA LEU A 19 -9.08 28.88 -10.55
C LEU A 19 -9.80 27.71 -9.86
N LEU A 20 -11.12 27.56 -10.06
CA LEU A 20 -11.91 26.45 -9.52
C LEU A 20 -11.89 25.19 -10.41
N SER A 21 -11.39 25.28 -11.64
CA SER A 21 -11.48 24.18 -12.62
C SER A 21 -10.29 23.21 -12.61
N CYS A 22 -9.29 23.38 -11.75
CA CYS A 22 -8.15 22.47 -11.71
C CYS A 22 -7.60 22.25 -10.30
N THR A 23 -8.38 21.56 -9.47
CA THR A 23 -7.80 20.62 -8.50
C THR A 23 -7.98 19.22 -9.07
N ASN A 24 -7.09 18.83 -9.99
CA ASN A 24 -6.77 17.41 -10.08
C ASN A 24 -6.06 17.09 -8.75
N LEU A 25 -6.85 16.75 -7.74
CA LEU A 25 -6.40 15.83 -6.71
C LEU A 25 -6.05 14.56 -7.48
N SER A 26 -4.82 14.50 -7.99
CA SER A 26 -4.16 13.24 -8.22
C SER A 26 -4.04 12.63 -6.84
N GLU A 27 -5.13 12.03 -6.37
CA GLU A 27 -5.05 10.86 -5.52
C GLU A 27 -4.21 9.86 -6.32
N ASN A 28 -2.90 10.02 -6.24
CA ASN A 28 -2.00 8.90 -6.32
C ASN A 28 -2.31 8.07 -5.07
N GLU A 29 -3.49 7.44 -5.04
CA GLU A 29 -3.66 6.21 -4.29
C GLU A 29 -2.57 5.30 -4.85
N ASN A 30 -1.49 5.15 -4.08
CA ASN A 30 -0.43 4.21 -4.40
C ASN A 30 -1.09 2.82 -4.40
N LYS A 31 -1.60 2.39 -5.55
CA LYS A 31 -2.24 1.09 -5.74
C LYS A 31 -1.28 0.02 -5.24
N PHE A 32 -1.78 -0.88 -4.40
CA PHE A 32 -0.96 -1.93 -3.81
C PHE A 32 -0.27 -2.77 -4.90
N SER A 33 1.07 -2.77 -4.92
CA SER A 33 1.83 -3.59 -5.84
C SER A 33 1.95 -5.02 -5.32
N TYR A 34 1.20 -5.92 -5.94
CA TYR A 34 1.28 -7.36 -5.68
C TYR A 34 2.66 -7.93 -6.03
N PHE A 35 3.31 -7.38 -7.06
CA PHE A 35 4.67 -7.79 -7.41
C PHE A 35 5.69 -7.14 -6.46
N SER A 36 6.65 -7.94 -5.99
CA SER A 36 7.79 -7.46 -5.20
C SER A 36 9.08 -7.51 -6.02
N GLU A 37 9.53 -8.71 -6.42
CA GLU A 37 10.76 -8.91 -7.18
C GLU A 37 10.74 -10.25 -7.93
N GLN A 38 11.73 -10.45 -8.80
CA GLN A 38 11.95 -11.71 -9.51
C GLN A 38 13.44 -12.00 -9.56
N PHE A 39 13.83 -13.23 -9.25
CA PHE A 39 15.21 -13.69 -9.35
C PHE A 39 15.24 -15.15 -9.85
N ALA A 40 16.22 -15.50 -10.68
CA ALA A 40 16.24 -16.76 -11.41
C ALA A 40 14.88 -17.03 -12.08
N ASP A 41 14.31 -18.21 -11.86
CA ASP A 41 12.99 -18.65 -12.30
C ASP A 41 11.88 -18.39 -11.27
N LEU A 42 12.18 -17.67 -10.17
CA LEU A 42 11.25 -17.41 -9.06
C LEU A 42 10.73 -15.97 -9.07
N LYS A 43 9.41 -15.82 -8.86
CA LYS A 43 8.71 -14.54 -8.74
C LYS A 43 8.12 -14.37 -7.35
N ILE A 44 8.48 -13.27 -6.67
CA ILE A 44 8.01 -12.95 -5.32
C ILE A 44 6.81 -12.02 -5.39
N LEU A 45 5.70 -12.47 -4.81
CA LEU A 45 4.42 -11.76 -4.76
C LEU A 45 4.03 -11.47 -3.30
N ARG A 46 3.22 -10.42 -3.12
CA ARG A 46 2.63 -10.00 -1.85
C ARG A 46 1.12 -10.04 -1.95
N TYR A 47 0.46 -10.31 -0.83
CA TYR A 47 -1.00 -10.31 -0.73
C TYR A 47 -1.45 -9.37 0.38
N GLN A 48 -2.67 -8.84 0.25
CA GLN A 48 -3.32 -8.07 1.31
C GLN A 48 -4.09 -9.01 2.23
N ILE A 49 -4.25 -8.61 3.49
CA ILE A 49 -5.07 -9.31 4.48
C ILE A 49 -6.31 -8.43 4.76
N PRO A 50 -7.34 -8.47 3.88
CA PRO A 50 -8.55 -7.67 4.09
C PRO A 50 -9.26 -8.09 5.37
N GLY A 51 -9.85 -7.13 6.09
CA GLY A 51 -10.58 -7.37 7.33
C GLY A 51 -9.71 -7.61 8.57
N PHE A 52 -8.37 -7.59 8.45
CA PHE A 52 -7.51 -7.71 9.63
C PHE A 52 -7.74 -6.56 10.63
N ASP A 53 -7.98 -5.35 10.13
CA ASP A 53 -8.20 -4.18 10.98
C ASP A 53 -9.52 -4.20 11.74
N GLU A 54 -10.51 -4.95 11.22
CA GLU A 54 -11.83 -5.13 11.82
C GLU A 54 -11.82 -6.09 13.01
N LEU A 55 -10.75 -6.87 13.18
CA LEU A 55 -10.60 -7.80 14.28
C LEU A 55 -10.50 -7.08 15.63
N SER A 56 -11.09 -7.69 16.65
CA SER A 56 -10.90 -7.24 18.04
C SER A 56 -9.43 -7.38 18.46
N LEU A 57 -9.03 -6.64 19.50
CA LEU A 57 -7.66 -6.71 20.01
C LEU A 57 -7.25 -8.14 20.40
N ASP A 58 -8.14 -8.90 21.02
CA ASP A 58 -7.83 -10.26 21.45
C ASP A 58 -7.77 -11.24 20.27
N GLN A 59 -8.57 -11.04 19.23
CA GLN A 59 -8.42 -11.77 17.96
C GLN A 59 -7.09 -11.45 17.28
N LYS A 60 -6.68 -10.17 17.24
CA LYS A 60 -5.38 -9.76 16.70
C LYS A 60 -4.22 -10.40 17.48
N LYS A 61 -4.30 -10.44 18.82
CA LYS A 61 -3.32 -11.15 19.66
C LYS A 61 -3.27 -12.64 19.35
N LEU A 62 -4.42 -13.29 19.21
CA LEU A 62 -4.50 -14.70 18.85
C LEU A 62 -3.82 -14.97 17.49
N VAL A 63 -4.17 -14.20 16.46
CA VAL A 63 -3.55 -14.29 15.13
C VAL A 63 -2.04 -14.08 15.21
N TYR A 64 -1.60 -13.09 15.98
CA TYR A 64 -0.19 -12.82 16.20
C TYR A 64 0.54 -14.04 16.80
N TYR A 65 0.04 -14.61 17.90
CA TYR A 65 0.69 -15.75 18.54
C TYR A 65 0.69 -17.01 17.68
N LEU A 66 -0.40 -17.28 16.94
CA LEU A 66 -0.44 -18.40 15.98
C LEU A 66 0.57 -18.20 14.85
N SER A 67 0.70 -16.98 14.35
CA SER A 67 1.68 -16.63 13.31
C SER A 67 3.12 -16.80 13.82
N GLN A 68 3.41 -16.35 15.05
CA GLN A 68 4.72 -16.56 15.68
C GLN A 68 5.04 -18.05 15.85
N ALA A 69 4.06 -18.85 16.29
CA ALA A 69 4.22 -20.29 16.42
C ALA A 69 4.54 -20.96 15.06
N GLY A 70 3.85 -20.56 13.98
CA GLY A 70 4.14 -21.05 12.63
C GLY A 70 5.54 -20.67 12.13
N LEU A 71 5.95 -19.41 12.34
CA LEU A 71 7.27 -18.92 11.91
C LEU A 71 8.43 -19.57 12.67
N ALA A 72 8.24 -19.93 13.95
CA ALA A 72 9.23 -20.62 14.76
C ALA A 72 9.64 -21.99 14.17
N GLY A 73 8.76 -22.63 13.39
CA GLY A 73 9.03 -23.91 12.73
C GLY A 73 9.94 -23.83 11.50
N ARG A 74 10.34 -22.64 11.04
CA ARG A 74 11.12 -22.47 9.80
C ARG A 74 12.41 -23.28 9.81
N ASP A 75 13.19 -23.19 10.87
CA ASP A 75 14.50 -23.84 10.92
C ASP A 75 14.38 -25.37 10.99
N ILE A 76 13.27 -25.91 11.51
CA ILE A 76 12.95 -27.34 11.50
C ILE A 76 12.79 -27.82 10.05
N MET A 77 12.03 -27.10 9.23
CA MET A 77 11.84 -27.46 7.82
C MET A 77 13.16 -27.48 7.04
N TYR A 78 14.03 -26.48 7.27
CA TYR A 78 15.36 -26.45 6.64
C TYR A 78 16.19 -27.67 7.03
N ASP A 79 16.21 -28.02 8.32
CA ASP A 79 16.97 -29.16 8.84
C ASP A 79 16.47 -30.51 8.31
N GLN A 80 15.14 -30.66 8.22
CA GLN A 80 14.48 -31.85 7.67
C GLN A 80 14.81 -32.08 6.19
N ASN A 81 14.91 -31.01 5.40
CA ASN A 81 15.17 -31.12 3.96
C ASN A 81 16.60 -31.58 3.65
N TYR A 82 17.59 -31.19 4.46
CA TYR A 82 18.98 -31.65 4.30
C TYR A 82 19.85 -31.30 5.51
N ARG A 83 20.67 -32.27 5.93
CA ARG A 83 21.56 -32.22 7.11
C ARG A 83 22.57 -31.07 7.19
N HIS A 84 22.81 -30.34 6.10
CA HIS A 84 23.74 -29.19 6.07
C HIS A 84 23.06 -27.86 5.73
N ASN A 85 21.73 -27.84 5.50
CA ASN A 85 21.01 -26.62 5.10
C ASN A 85 21.16 -25.49 6.12
N LEU A 86 21.04 -25.78 7.42
CA LEU A 86 21.19 -24.76 8.46
C LEU A 86 22.60 -24.18 8.51
N LYS A 87 23.63 -24.93 8.10
CA LYS A 87 25.02 -24.46 8.04
C LYS A 87 25.28 -23.63 6.77
N ILE A 88 24.69 -24.02 5.63
CA ILE A 88 24.86 -23.31 4.35
C ILE A 88 24.10 -21.97 4.35
N ARG A 89 22.94 -21.90 5.02
CA ARG A 89 22.10 -20.70 5.09
C ARG A 89 22.67 -19.60 6.02
N LYS A 90 23.43 -19.99 7.04
CA LYS A 90 24.03 -19.07 8.03
C LYS A 90 25.27 -18.40 7.46
#